data_AF-A0A821J5L8-F1
#
_entry.id   AF-A0A821J5L8-F1
#
_cell.length_a   1.000
_cell.length_b   1.000
_cell.length_c   1.000
_cell.angle_alpha   90.00
_cell.angle_beta   90.00
_cell.angle_gamma   90.00
#
_symmetry.space_group_name_H-M   'P 1'
#
loop_
_entity.id
_entity.type
_entity.pdbx_description
1 polymer ?
#
loop_
_entity_poly.entity_id
_entity_poly.type
_entity_poly.pdbx_seq_one_letter_code
_entity_poly.pdbx_strand_id
1 'polypeptide(L)'
;VAIGWGYLWEDVHYLSRTLQQVTIQAVSSTLYGCQKSGMVNPSVQFCAGTMTGDKDTCQGDSGGPLMAFVNNRWVLAGITSLGRGCAHLGYPGVYTRVSTFISFINSNVNFPLTTTVSLTTSANQRNNNQSSTEGNNGNMITKSIAVVIVWFSLLV
;
A
#
# COMPACT_ATOMS: atom_id res chain seq x y z
N VAL A 1 6.55 -0.09 -8.95
CA VAL A 1 7.68 0.19 -8.04
C VAL A 1 7.27 -0.16 -6.64
N ALA A 2 7.88 -1.18 -6.04
CA ALA A 2 7.76 -1.47 -4.62
C ALA A 2 8.90 -0.80 -3.87
N ILE A 3 8.66 -0.40 -2.62
CA ILE A 3 9.68 0.20 -1.74
C ILE A 3 9.56 -0.40 -0.34
N GLY A 4 10.70 -0.51 0.36
CA GLY A 4 10.72 -1.04 1.71
C GLY A 4 12.11 -1.23 2.30
N TRP A 5 12.15 -1.74 3.52
CA TRP A 5 13.38 -2.02 4.28
C TRP A 5 13.57 -3.51 4.54
N GLY A 6 12.86 -4.36 3.79
CA GLY A 6 12.97 -5.80 3.87
C GLY A 6 14.36 -6.33 3.53
N TYR A 7 14.47 -7.65 3.54
CA TYR A 7 15.72 -8.33 3.28
C TYR A 7 16.19 -8.07 1.85
N LEU A 8 17.50 -7.85 1.69
CA LEU A 8 18.12 -7.70 0.38
C LEU A 8 18.33 -9.05 -0.32
N TRP A 9 18.33 -10.13 0.45
CA TRP A 9 18.54 -11.50 0.02
C TRP A 9 17.71 -12.43 0.89
N GLU A 10 17.08 -13.46 0.31
CA GLU A 10 16.24 -14.40 1.05
C GLU A 10 16.99 -15.07 2.21
N ASP A 11 18.24 -15.50 1.97
CA ASP A 11 19.06 -16.21 2.97
C ASP A 11 19.68 -15.29 4.03
N VAL A 12 19.54 -13.95 3.89
CA VAL A 12 20.15 -12.96 4.79
C VAL A 12 19.08 -12.31 5.65
N HIS A 13 18.97 -12.79 6.88
CA HIS A 13 17.93 -12.41 7.85
C HIS A 13 18.16 -11.06 8.55
N TYR A 14 18.54 -10.03 7.80
CA TYR A 14 18.69 -8.66 8.32
C TYR A 14 17.94 -7.68 7.44
N LEU A 15 17.20 -6.78 8.09
CA LEU A 15 16.53 -5.67 7.42
C LEU A 15 17.55 -4.70 6.82
N SER A 16 17.21 -4.13 5.67
CA SER A 16 18.00 -3.06 5.09
C SER A 16 17.98 -1.83 6.00
N ARG A 17 19.15 -1.21 6.22
CA ARG A 17 19.26 0.06 6.96
C ARG A 17 18.83 1.27 6.14
N THR A 18 18.67 1.10 4.84
CA THR A 18 18.29 2.16 3.89
C THR A 18 17.07 1.74 3.10
N LEU A 19 16.21 2.71 2.76
CA LEU A 19 15.03 2.43 1.96
C LEU A 19 15.46 1.91 0.58
N GLN A 20 14.93 0.76 0.19
CA GLN A 20 15.13 0.17 -1.12
C GLN A 20 13.95 0.45 -2.03
N GLN A 21 14.20 0.34 -3.33
CA GLN A 21 13.15 0.35 -4.34
C GLN A 21 13.42 -0.69 -5.42
N VAL A 22 12.35 -1.27 -5.94
CA VAL A 22 12.44 -2.23 -7.04
C VAL A 22 11.32 -2.00 -8.05
N THR A 23 11.67 -2.06 -9.34
CA THR A 23 10.69 -1.98 -10.43
C THR A 23 10.39 -3.39 -10.93
N ILE A 24 9.11 -3.76 -10.83
CA ILE A 24 8.56 -5.06 -11.18
C ILE A 24 7.27 -4.87 -11.98
N GLN A 25 6.85 -5.90 -12.70
CA GLN A 25 5.66 -5.86 -13.57
C GLN A 25 4.55 -6.74 -13.01
N ALA A 26 3.30 -6.33 -13.19
CA ALA A 26 2.16 -7.19 -12.93
C ALA A 26 2.17 -8.37 -13.91
N VAL A 27 1.87 -9.57 -13.42
CA VAL A 27 1.80 -10.79 -14.24
C VAL A 27 0.42 -11.43 -14.12
N SER A 28 0.09 -12.30 -15.08
CA SER A 28 -1.21 -12.98 -15.09
C SER A 28 -1.42 -13.80 -13.82
N SER A 29 -2.62 -13.70 -13.24
CA SER A 29 -3.02 -14.56 -12.12
C SER A 29 -3.17 -16.03 -12.50
N THR A 30 -3.22 -16.35 -13.81
CA THR A 30 -3.24 -17.72 -14.32
C THR A 30 -1.85 -18.34 -14.44
N LEU A 31 -0.79 -17.55 -14.26
CA LEU A 31 0.58 -18.05 -14.27
C LEU A 31 0.77 -19.07 -13.13
N TYR A 32 1.36 -20.22 -13.46
CA TYR A 32 1.61 -21.29 -12.48
C TYR A 32 2.31 -20.79 -11.22
N GLY A 33 3.40 -20.03 -11.37
CA GLY A 33 4.15 -19.48 -10.24
C GLY A 33 3.30 -18.56 -9.37
N CYS A 34 2.45 -17.72 -9.98
CA CYS A 34 1.55 -16.85 -9.25
C CYS A 34 0.55 -17.68 -8.42
N GLN A 35 -0.14 -18.65 -9.04
CA GLN A 35 -1.10 -19.51 -8.35
C GLN A 35 -0.45 -20.30 -7.19
N LYS A 36 0.81 -20.70 -7.36
CA LYS A 36 1.58 -21.48 -6.37
C LYS A 36 2.38 -20.63 -5.39
N SER A 37 2.33 -19.30 -5.47
CA SER A 37 2.99 -18.40 -4.52
C SER A 37 2.21 -18.22 -3.21
N GLY A 38 1.02 -18.81 -3.09
CA GLY A 38 0.25 -18.82 -1.83
C GLY A 38 -1.26 -18.94 -2.01
N MET A 39 -1.74 -19.75 -2.95
CA MET A 39 -3.18 -19.90 -3.26
C MET A 39 -3.88 -18.56 -3.55
N VAL A 40 -3.31 -17.81 -4.50
CA VAL A 40 -3.75 -16.46 -4.86
C VAL A 40 -5.23 -16.43 -5.24
N ASN A 41 -6.00 -15.56 -4.59
CA ASN A 41 -7.37 -15.24 -5.00
C ASN A 41 -7.35 -14.02 -5.97
N PRO A 42 -7.58 -14.22 -7.27
CA PRO A 42 -7.43 -13.16 -8.28
C PRO A 42 -8.38 -11.97 -8.11
N SER A 43 -9.48 -12.15 -7.37
CA SER A 43 -10.48 -11.11 -7.09
C SER A 43 -9.97 -10.06 -6.10
N VAL A 44 -9.08 -10.45 -5.18
CA VAL A 44 -8.57 -9.59 -4.09
C VAL A 44 -7.04 -9.46 -4.08
N GLN A 45 -6.34 -10.26 -4.88
CA GLN A 45 -4.89 -10.29 -4.98
C GLN A 45 -4.46 -10.32 -6.45
N PHE A 46 -3.20 -9.99 -6.69
CA PHE A 46 -2.52 -10.13 -7.97
C PHE A 46 -1.04 -10.36 -7.74
N CYS A 47 -0.34 -10.86 -8.76
CA CYS A 47 1.10 -11.07 -8.67
C CYS A 47 1.87 -10.00 -9.44
N ALA A 48 3.03 -9.62 -8.93
CA ALA A 48 3.97 -8.78 -9.62
C ALA A 48 5.41 -9.23 -9.33
N GLY A 49 6.27 -9.16 -10.34
CA GLY A 49 7.64 -9.63 -10.21
C GLY A 49 8.37 -9.62 -11.54
N THR A 50 9.53 -10.27 -11.54
CA THR A 50 10.27 -10.63 -12.75
C THR A 50 10.21 -12.13 -12.91
N MET A 51 9.97 -12.61 -14.14
CA MET A 51 9.93 -14.06 -14.39
C MET A 51 11.30 -14.71 -14.34
N THR A 52 12.37 -13.90 -14.41
CA THR A 52 13.78 -14.29 -14.32
C THR A 52 14.28 -14.51 -12.89
N GLY A 53 13.55 -14.06 -11.87
CA GLY A 53 13.96 -14.27 -10.46
C GLY A 53 15.15 -13.39 -10.03
N ASP A 54 15.21 -12.13 -10.47
CA ASP A 54 16.27 -11.19 -10.08
C ASP A 54 15.77 -10.06 -9.15
N LYS A 55 14.45 -9.84 -9.12
CA LYS A 55 13.82 -8.69 -8.46
C LYS A 55 12.48 -9.08 -7.85
N ASP A 56 12.34 -8.81 -6.55
CA ASP A 56 11.13 -9.03 -5.78
C ASP A 56 11.12 -8.17 -4.52
N THR A 57 9.97 -8.10 -3.86
CA THR A 57 9.89 -7.74 -2.43
C THR A 57 10.24 -8.95 -1.57
N CYS A 58 10.70 -8.72 -0.35
CA CYS A 58 11.14 -9.81 0.51
C CYS A 58 10.61 -9.68 1.95
N GLN A 59 11.05 -10.55 2.87
CA GLN A 59 10.62 -10.50 4.25
C GLN A 59 10.93 -9.14 4.86
N GLY A 60 9.97 -8.57 5.60
CA GLY A 60 10.03 -7.22 6.13
C GLY A 60 9.45 -6.14 5.21
N ASP A 61 9.15 -6.44 3.94
CA ASP A 61 8.43 -5.52 3.05
C ASP A 61 6.90 -5.66 3.13
N SER A 62 6.38 -6.69 3.81
CA SER A 62 4.94 -6.93 3.97
C SER A 62 4.21 -5.70 4.54
N GLY A 63 3.07 -5.34 3.94
CA GLY A 63 2.36 -4.10 4.22
C GLY A 63 2.88 -2.88 3.45
N GLY A 64 4.05 -2.99 2.82
CA GLY A 64 4.66 -1.94 2.00
C GLY A 64 3.90 -1.66 0.70
N PRO A 65 4.10 -0.47 0.10
CA PRO A 65 3.35 -0.06 -1.08
C PRO A 65 3.98 -0.59 -2.38
N LEU A 66 3.13 -1.13 -3.26
CA LEU A 66 3.42 -1.30 -4.68
C LEU A 66 2.72 -0.20 -5.46
N MET A 67 3.51 0.72 -6.02
CA MET A 67 3.03 1.90 -6.72
C MET A 67 3.17 1.76 -8.24
N ALA A 68 2.21 2.32 -8.98
CA ALA A 68 2.27 2.46 -10.43
C ALA A 68 2.27 3.95 -10.81
N PHE A 69 2.95 4.30 -11.90
CA PHE A 69 2.91 5.65 -12.45
C PHE A 69 1.91 5.68 -13.60
N VAL A 70 0.77 6.35 -13.41
CA VAL A 70 -0.36 6.38 -14.35
C VAL A 70 -0.84 7.83 -14.48
N ASN A 71 -1.06 8.30 -15.70
CA ASN A 71 -1.54 9.66 -15.98
C ASN A 71 -0.74 10.75 -15.24
N ASN A 72 0.59 10.63 -15.28
CA ASN A 72 1.55 11.55 -14.66
C ASN A 72 1.45 11.64 -13.12
N ARG A 73 0.93 10.60 -12.45
CA ARG A 73 0.79 10.51 -11.00
C ARG A 73 1.15 9.12 -10.48
N TRP A 74 1.72 9.07 -9.28
CA TRP A 74 1.89 7.82 -8.55
C TRP A 74 0.57 7.41 -7.91
N VAL A 75 0.19 6.15 -8.11
CA VAL A 75 -0.99 5.53 -7.50
C VAL A 75 -0.59 4.27 -6.75
N LEU A 76 -1.22 4.04 -5.60
CA LEU A 76 -1.05 2.80 -4.84
C LEU A 76 -1.85 1.69 -5.54
N ALA A 77 -1.14 0.77 -6.21
CA ALA A 77 -1.75 -0.31 -6.97
C ALA A 77 -1.94 -1.57 -6.12
N GLY A 78 -0.99 -1.85 -5.23
CA GLY A 78 -1.04 -3.00 -4.35
C GLY A 78 -0.34 -2.80 -3.01
N ILE A 79 -0.56 -3.76 -2.12
CA ILE A 79 0.12 -3.86 -0.81
C ILE A 79 0.88 -5.19 -0.80
N THR A 80 2.18 -5.15 -0.49
CA THR A 80 3.02 -6.36 -0.39
C THR A 80 2.42 -7.32 0.63
N SER A 81 2.20 -8.57 0.26
CA SER A 81 1.54 -9.56 1.12
C SER A 81 2.45 -10.75 1.40
N LEU A 82 2.63 -11.62 0.40
CA LEU A 82 3.29 -12.92 0.54
C LEU A 82 4.00 -13.32 -0.76
N GLY A 83 4.75 -14.40 -0.72
CA GLY A 83 5.42 -14.96 -1.90
C GLY A 83 6.02 -16.33 -1.59
N ARG A 84 6.44 -17.05 -2.63
CA ARG A 84 7.24 -18.26 -2.48
C ARG A 84 8.71 -17.88 -2.56
N GLY A 85 9.32 -17.71 -1.39
CA GLY A 85 10.65 -17.15 -1.29
C GLY A 85 10.72 -15.71 -1.80
N CYS A 86 11.93 -15.24 -2.09
CA CYS A 86 12.14 -13.92 -2.68
C CYS A 86 12.93 -14.05 -3.99
N ALA A 87 12.42 -13.45 -5.06
CA ALA A 87 13.08 -13.44 -6.37
C ALA A 87 13.39 -14.87 -6.88
N HIS A 88 12.51 -15.84 -6.63
CA HIS A 88 12.66 -17.17 -7.21
C HIS A 88 12.29 -17.16 -8.68
N LEU A 89 13.04 -17.92 -9.50
CA LEU A 89 12.76 -18.05 -10.92
C LEU A 89 11.32 -18.53 -11.16
N GLY A 90 10.55 -17.72 -11.87
CA GLY A 90 9.16 -18.01 -12.21
C GLY A 90 8.14 -17.85 -11.08
N TYR A 91 8.54 -17.43 -9.87
CA TYR A 91 7.65 -17.21 -8.73
C TYR A 91 7.61 -15.73 -8.36
N PRO A 92 6.60 -14.98 -8.84
CA PRO A 92 6.44 -13.57 -8.49
C PRO A 92 5.88 -13.39 -7.08
N GLY A 93 6.16 -12.23 -6.45
CA GLY A 93 5.49 -11.80 -5.23
C GLY A 93 3.98 -11.57 -5.43
N VAL A 94 3.22 -11.75 -4.34
CA VAL A 94 1.77 -11.58 -4.28
C VAL A 94 1.42 -10.31 -3.51
N TYR A 95 0.52 -9.53 -4.10
CA TYR A 95 0.09 -8.24 -3.60
C TYR A 95 -1.42 -8.19 -3.46
N THR A 96 -1.91 -7.54 -2.40
CA THR A 96 -3.33 -7.22 -2.24
C THR A 96 -3.73 -6.19 -3.30
N ARG A 97 -4.86 -6.42 -3.98
CA ARG A 97 -5.43 -5.54 -5.00
C ARG A 97 -6.17 -4.36 -4.36
N VAL A 98 -5.50 -3.21 -4.24
CA VAL A 98 -6.07 -2.02 -3.57
C VAL A 98 -7.38 -1.57 -4.19
N SER A 99 -7.52 -1.66 -5.51
CA SER A 99 -8.77 -1.28 -6.21
C SER A 99 -10.00 -2.05 -5.72
N THR A 100 -9.85 -3.29 -5.23
CA THR A 100 -10.97 -4.09 -4.69
C THR A 100 -11.43 -3.57 -3.33
N PHE A 101 -10.56 -2.91 -2.57
CA PHE A 101 -10.83 -2.48 -1.20
C PHE A 101 -11.14 -0.99 -1.07
N ILE A 102 -11.36 -0.26 -2.16
CA ILE A 102 -11.62 1.20 -2.12
C ILE A 102 -12.83 1.54 -1.24
N SER A 103 -13.93 0.78 -1.34
CA SER A 103 -15.11 1.01 -0.50
C SER A 103 -14.80 0.84 0.99
N PHE A 104 -14.05 -0.22 1.34
CA PHE A 104 -13.60 -0.46 2.71
C PHE A 104 -12.66 0.64 3.20
N ILE A 105 -11.73 1.07 2.37
CA ILE A 105 -10.82 2.17 2.71
C ILE A 105 -11.64 3.42 2.99
N ASN A 106 -12.51 3.83 2.06
CA ASN A 106 -13.34 5.03 2.19
C ASN A 106 -14.27 5.01 3.42
N SER A 107 -14.75 3.84 3.85
CA SER A 107 -15.58 3.74 5.06
C SER A 107 -14.79 3.85 6.37
N ASN A 108 -13.48 3.59 6.33
CA ASN A 108 -12.63 3.54 7.52
C ASN A 108 -11.64 4.71 7.62
N VAL A 109 -11.40 5.41 6.50
CA VAL A 109 -10.65 6.65 6.48
C VAL A 109 -11.68 7.78 6.45
N ASN A 110 -11.82 8.51 7.56
CA ASN A 110 -12.58 9.74 7.59
C ASN A 110 -11.85 10.77 6.72
N PHE A 111 -12.12 10.78 5.42
CA PHE A 111 -11.88 11.98 4.62
C PHE A 111 -12.98 12.96 5.02
N PRO A 112 -12.68 14.11 5.67
CA PRO A 112 -13.65 15.19 5.75
C PRO A 112 -13.87 15.73 4.32
N LEU A 113 -14.71 15.04 3.56
CA LEU A 113 -15.22 15.51 2.28
C LEU A 113 -16.30 16.54 2.59
N THR A 114 -15.89 17.73 3.03
CA THR A 114 -16.70 18.96 3.10
C THR A 114 -15.88 20.08 3.74
N THR A 115 -14.85 20.55 3.04
CA THR A 115 -14.62 22.01 3.06
C THR A 115 -15.44 22.56 1.90
N THR A 116 -16.76 22.64 2.08
CA THR A 116 -17.50 23.68 1.36
C THR A 116 -16.93 24.99 1.87
N VAL A 117 -16.02 25.58 1.10
CA VAL A 117 -15.71 27.00 1.25
C VAL A 117 -16.99 27.71 0.89
N SER A 118 -17.81 27.99 1.91
CA SER A 118 -18.85 28.99 1.80
C SER A 118 -18.11 30.28 1.49
N LEU A 119 -18.11 30.69 0.22
CA LEU A 119 -17.75 32.04 -0.16
C LEU A 119 -18.78 32.96 0.51
N THR A 120 -18.51 33.38 1.73
CA THR A 120 -19.23 34.48 2.37
C THR A 120 -18.80 35.74 1.62
N THR A 121 -19.61 36.12 0.63
CA THR A 121 -19.62 37.50 0.14
C THR A 121 -19.82 38.41 1.35
N SER A 122 -18.91 39.37 1.49
CA SER A 122 -18.81 40.21 2.67
C SER A 122 -20.05 41.09 2.81
N ALA A 123 -20.96 40.69 3.69
CA ALA A 123 -21.93 41.57 4.30
C ALA A 123 -21.93 41.31 5.81
N ASN A 124 -21.00 42.01 6.47
CA ASN A 124 -21.19 42.70 7.75
C ASN A 124 -22.17 42.06 8.72
N GLN A 125 -21.70 41.44 9.82
CA GLN A 125 -22.17 41.67 11.21
C GLN A 125 -21.21 41.04 12.24
N ARG A 126 -21.28 41.58 13.46
CA ARG A 126 -20.31 41.65 14.55
C ARG A 126 -20.33 40.42 15.48
N ASN A 127 -19.19 40.15 16.14
CA ASN A 127 -18.92 39.46 17.44
C ASN A 127 -19.63 38.10 17.70
N ASN A 128 -19.05 37.05 18.28
CA ASN A 128 -18.08 36.94 19.38
C ASN A 128 -17.64 35.45 19.49
N ASN A 129 -16.45 35.23 20.05
CA ASN A 129 -15.94 33.97 20.63
C ASN A 129 -15.77 32.75 19.71
N GLN A 130 -14.53 32.47 19.33
CA GLN A 130 -14.11 31.08 19.11
C GLN A 130 -12.68 30.86 19.61
N SER A 131 -12.60 30.07 20.67
CA SER A 131 -11.38 29.56 21.29
C SER A 131 -10.56 28.76 20.28
N SER A 132 -9.29 29.16 20.14
CA SER A 132 -8.27 28.43 19.39
C SER A 132 -7.83 27.20 20.17
N THR A 133 -8.06 26.00 19.62
CA THR A 133 -7.26 24.82 19.96
C THR A 133 -6.65 24.25 18.69
N GLU A 134 -5.32 24.26 18.66
CA GLU A 134 -4.47 23.78 17.58
C GLU A 134 -4.66 22.27 17.37
N GLY A 135 -5.01 21.89 16.14
CA GLY A 135 -5.21 20.51 15.71
C GLY A 135 -3.91 19.80 15.40
N ASN A 136 -3.56 18.82 16.23
CA ASN A 136 -2.41 17.93 16.10
C ASN A 136 -2.63 16.93 14.93
N ASN A 137 -2.42 17.37 13.69
CA ASN A 137 -2.68 16.60 12.46
C ASN A 137 -1.65 15.49 12.16
N GLY A 138 -0.61 15.33 12.96
CA GLY A 138 0.44 14.32 12.74
C GLY A 138 0.07 12.89 13.14
N ASN A 139 -1.08 12.67 13.78
CA ASN A 139 -1.36 11.41 14.48
C ASN A 139 -2.52 10.58 13.89
N MET A 140 -3.18 11.07 12.82
CA MET A 140 -4.37 10.42 12.25
C MET A 140 -4.06 9.60 10.99
N ILE A 141 -3.14 10.08 10.14
CA ILE A 141 -2.74 9.38 8.90
C ILE A 141 -1.95 8.09 9.22
N THR A 142 -1.14 8.11 10.28
CA THR A 142 -0.36 6.96 10.76
C THR A 142 -1.22 5.85 11.35
N LYS A 143 -2.40 6.17 11.91
CA LYS A 143 -3.29 5.17 12.52
C LYS A 143 -4.12 4.42 11.48
N SER A 144 -4.57 5.08 10.43
CA SER A 144 -5.40 4.44 9.38
C SER A 144 -4.61 3.49 8.48
N ILE A 145 -3.33 3.77 8.22
CA ILE A 145 -2.44 2.85 7.49
C ILE A 145 -2.12 1.62 8.35
N ALA A 146 -1.91 1.80 9.66
CA ALA A 146 -1.63 0.71 10.58
C ALA A 146 -2.78 -0.31 10.68
N VAL A 147 -4.05 0.12 10.59
CA VAL A 147 -5.20 -0.81 10.63
C VAL A 147 -5.24 -1.74 9.41
N VAL A 148 -4.85 -1.25 8.23
CA VAL A 148 -4.77 -2.07 7.00
C VAL A 148 -3.59 -3.04 7.05
N ILE A 149 -2.44 -2.59 7.58
CA ILE A 149 -1.24 -3.42 7.71
C ILE A 149 -1.42 -4.53 8.75
N VAL A 150 -1.97 -4.22 9.93
CA VAL A 150 -2.14 -5.19 11.03
C VAL A 150 -3.20 -6.25 10.73
N TRP A 151 -4.28 -5.91 10.01
CA TRP A 151 -5.31 -6.89 9.64
C TRP A 151 -4.83 -7.90 8.59
N PHE A 152 -3.95 -7.50 7.68
CA PHE A 152 -3.39 -8.41 6.66
C PHE A 152 -2.26 -9.30 7.20
N SER A 153 -1.61 -8.93 8.30
CA SER A 153 -0.58 -9.75 8.96
C SER A 153 -1.11 -10.84 9.89
N LEU A 154 -2.41 -10.86 10.21
CA LEU A 154 -3.03 -11.81 11.15
C LEU A 154 -3.90 -12.89 10.48
N LEU A 155 -3.94 -12.94 9.14
CA LEU A 155 -4.69 -13.92 8.35
C LEU A 155 -3.80 -14.81 7.47
N VAL A 156 -2.51 -14.92 7.80
CA VAL A 156 -1.59 -15.95 7.28
C VAL A 156 -0.93 -16.66 8.45
#